data_AF-A0A377M9K1-F1
#
_entry.id   AF-A0A377M9K1-F1
#
_cell.length_a   1.000
_cell.length_b   1.000
_cell.length_c   1.000
_cell.angle_alpha   90.00
_cell.angle_beta   90.00
_cell.angle_gamma   90.00
#
_symmetry.space_group_name_H-M   'P 1'
#
loop_
_entity.id
_entity.type
_entity.pdbx_description
1 polymer ?
#
loop_
_entity_poly.entity_id
_entity_poly.type
_entity_poly.pdbx_seq_one_letter_code
_entity_poly.pdbx_strand_id
1 'polypeptide(L)'
;MKHKSRWVMLGCGLAFVAAMAGVWVSMASPSPHTRLPVDTVGTGDIEKVVLVTGILKPAVQVNVGAQVNGQLRKLYVRQGERVKKGQLLAEIDPTLQESELRNTKAQLASAERKSALRRQCCCATARSWTDSA
;
A
#
# COMPACT_ATOMS: atom_id res chain seq x y z
N MET A 1 -101.34 -56.11 -5.58
CA MET A 1 -100.55 -55.19 -6.44
C MET A 1 -99.50 -54.38 -5.64
N LYS A 2 -98.74 -54.98 -4.70
CA LYS A 2 -97.83 -54.25 -3.77
C LYS A 2 -96.31 -54.48 -4.00
N HIS A 3 -95.91 -55.29 -4.99
CA HIS A 3 -94.50 -55.69 -5.19
C HIS A 3 -93.68 -54.66 -6.00
N LYS A 4 -94.30 -53.90 -6.91
CA LYS A 4 -93.62 -52.91 -7.77
C LYS A 4 -93.03 -51.72 -6.98
N SER A 5 -93.68 -51.32 -5.88
CA SER A 5 -93.24 -50.19 -5.05
C SER A 5 -92.00 -50.52 -4.19
N ARG A 6 -91.82 -51.78 -3.78
CA ARG A 6 -90.64 -52.21 -2.99
C ARG A 6 -89.35 -52.21 -3.80
N TRP A 7 -89.41 -52.54 -5.09
CA TRP A 7 -88.25 -52.50 -5.99
C TRP A 7 -87.83 -51.07 -6.37
N VAL A 8 -88.78 -50.14 -6.51
CA VAL A 8 -88.46 -48.72 -6.74
C VAL A 8 -87.81 -48.09 -5.51
N MET A 9 -88.28 -48.43 -4.30
CA MET A 9 -87.65 -48.01 -3.03
C MET A 9 -86.23 -48.55 -2.85
N LEU A 10 -85.99 -49.83 -3.19
CA LEU A 10 -84.65 -50.43 -3.16
C LEU A 10 -83.70 -49.81 -4.20
N GLY A 11 -84.20 -49.51 -5.40
CA GLY A 11 -83.42 -48.84 -6.45
C GLY A 11 -83.00 -47.42 -6.05
N CYS A 12 -83.94 -46.63 -5.50
CA CYS A 12 -83.63 -45.28 -4.99
C CYS A 12 -82.67 -45.32 -3.80
N GLY A 13 -82.82 -46.29 -2.89
CA GLY A 13 -81.90 -46.46 -1.76
C GLY A 13 -80.48 -46.77 -2.21
N LEU A 14 -80.31 -47.69 -3.16
CA LEU A 14 -79.00 -48.05 -3.70
C LEU A 14 -78.35 -46.88 -4.46
N ALA A 15 -79.14 -46.13 -5.24
CA ALA A 15 -78.66 -44.93 -5.93
C ALA A 15 -78.20 -43.84 -4.95
N PHE A 16 -78.91 -43.68 -3.83
CA PHE A 16 -78.55 -42.70 -2.80
C PHE A 16 -77.26 -43.08 -2.06
N VAL A 17 -77.08 -44.37 -1.74
CA VAL A 17 -75.85 -44.87 -1.12
C VAL A 17 -74.66 -44.76 -2.07
N ALA A 18 -74.83 -45.05 -3.36
CA ALA A 18 -73.78 -44.87 -4.36
C ALA A 18 -73.39 -43.38 -4.54
N ALA A 19 -74.38 -42.47 -4.53
CA ALA A 19 -74.12 -41.03 -4.60
C ALA A 19 -73.37 -40.54 -3.34
N MET A 20 -73.77 -41.00 -2.16
CA MET A 20 -73.09 -40.63 -0.91
C MET A 20 -71.66 -41.18 -0.83
N ALA A 21 -71.43 -42.42 -1.29
CA ALA A 21 -70.10 -43.00 -1.37
C ALA A 21 -69.20 -42.25 -2.37
N GLY A 22 -69.73 -41.85 -3.53
CA GLY A 22 -69.00 -41.07 -4.52
C GLY A 22 -68.55 -39.71 -3.99
N VAL A 23 -69.42 -39.00 -3.24
CA VAL A 23 -69.09 -37.72 -2.62
C VAL A 23 -68.03 -37.88 -1.53
N TRP A 24 -68.13 -38.93 -0.70
CA TRP A 24 -67.14 -39.21 0.34
C TRP A 24 -65.74 -39.50 -0.22
N VAL A 25 -65.65 -40.29 -1.30
CA VAL A 25 -64.37 -40.60 -1.96
C VAL A 25 -63.75 -39.36 -2.61
N SER A 26 -64.58 -38.48 -3.18
CA SER A 26 -64.09 -37.24 -3.79
C SER A 26 -63.59 -36.23 -2.75
N MET A 27 -64.14 -36.23 -1.53
CA MET A 27 -63.73 -35.33 -0.44
C MET A 27 -62.52 -35.87 0.34
N ALA A 28 -62.34 -37.20 0.34
CA ALA A 28 -61.18 -37.88 0.93
C ALA A 28 -59.95 -37.92 0.00
N SER A 29 -60.04 -37.36 -1.20
CA SER A 29 -58.90 -37.30 -2.13
C SER A 29 -57.89 -36.26 -1.62
N PRO A 30 -56.65 -36.65 -1.28
CA PRO A 30 -55.64 -35.72 -0.80
C PRO A 30 -55.28 -34.71 -1.89
N SER A 31 -55.19 -33.44 -1.52
CA SER A 31 -54.93 -32.32 -2.42
C SER A 31 -53.60 -32.52 -3.18
N PRO A 32 -53.53 -32.15 -4.47
CA PRO A 32 -52.31 -32.31 -5.25
C PRO A 32 -51.23 -31.41 -4.66
N HIS A 33 -50.24 -32.01 -4.01
CA HIS A 33 -49.09 -31.29 -3.48
C HIS A 33 -48.32 -30.64 -4.66
N THR A 34 -48.32 -29.31 -4.68
CA THR A 34 -47.52 -28.51 -5.61
C THR A 34 -46.05 -28.88 -5.44
N ARG A 35 -45.49 -29.61 -6.41
CA ARG A 35 -44.06 -29.94 -6.41
C ARG A 35 -43.29 -28.66 -6.72
N LEU A 36 -42.65 -28.11 -5.69
CA LEU A 36 -41.71 -27.02 -5.86
C LEU A 36 -40.48 -27.56 -6.59
N PRO A 37 -40.00 -26.91 -7.67
CA PRO A 37 -38.73 -27.26 -8.26
C PRO A 37 -37.64 -26.98 -7.23
N VAL A 38 -37.03 -28.06 -6.74
CA VAL A 38 -35.87 -28.02 -5.87
C VAL A 38 -34.66 -28.42 -6.70
N ASP A 39 -33.59 -27.65 -6.56
CA ASP A 39 -32.32 -27.94 -7.19
C ASP A 39 -31.33 -28.43 -6.13
N THR A 40 -30.47 -29.36 -6.52
CA THR A 40 -29.50 -29.98 -5.60
C THR A 40 -28.28 -29.09 -5.45
N VAL A 41 -27.96 -28.68 -4.22
CA VAL A 41 -26.76 -27.87 -3.93
C VAL A 41 -25.52 -28.75 -4.08
N GLY A 42 -24.68 -28.44 -5.06
CA GLY A 42 -23.36 -29.03 -5.22
C GLY A 42 -22.29 -28.19 -4.52
N THR A 43 -21.27 -28.86 -3.99
CA THR A 43 -20.05 -28.20 -3.51
C THR A 43 -19.04 -28.13 -4.65
N GLY A 44 -18.50 -26.94 -4.91
CA GLY A 44 -17.40 -26.71 -5.84
C GLY A 44 -16.47 -25.67 -5.24
N ASP A 45 -15.17 -25.74 -5.58
CA ASP A 45 -14.21 -24.74 -5.13
C ASP A 45 -14.46 -23.41 -5.85
N ILE A 46 -14.77 -22.38 -5.07
CA ILE A 46 -14.97 -21.02 -5.55
C ILE A 46 -13.69 -20.25 -5.26
N GLU A 47 -12.85 -20.10 -6.28
CA GLU A 47 -11.64 -19.27 -6.18
C GLU A 47 -11.99 -17.79 -6.38
N LYS A 48 -11.85 -17.00 -5.31
CA LYS A 48 -12.02 -15.55 -5.36
C LYS A 48 -10.69 -14.88 -5.67
N VAL A 49 -10.37 -14.72 -6.94
CA VAL A 49 -9.16 -13.99 -7.37
C VAL A 49 -9.38 -12.50 -7.21
N VAL A 50 -8.69 -11.89 -6.24
CA VAL A 50 -8.68 -10.43 -6.07
C VAL A 50 -7.47 -9.87 -6.82
N LEU A 51 -7.73 -9.16 -7.92
CA LEU A 51 -6.69 -8.50 -8.71
C LEU A 51 -6.33 -7.17 -8.04
N VAL A 52 -5.16 -7.14 -7.39
CA VAL A 52 -4.63 -5.92 -6.78
C VAL A 52 -3.62 -5.27 -7.74
N THR A 53 -3.91 -4.05 -8.17
CA THR A 53 -2.96 -3.22 -8.90
C THR A 53 -2.09 -2.45 -7.91
N GLY A 54 -0.78 -2.71 -7.92
CA GLY A 54 0.21 -1.98 -7.12
C GLY A 54 1.18 -1.20 -8.00
N ILE A 55 1.73 -0.11 -7.49
CA ILE A 55 2.79 0.65 -8.16
C ILE A 55 4.13 0.10 -7.69
N LEU A 56 4.95 -0.39 -8.63
CA LEU A 56 6.32 -0.80 -8.35
C LEU A 56 7.19 0.43 -8.12
N LYS A 57 7.89 0.46 -6.98
CA LYS A 57 8.88 1.50 -6.65
C LYS A 57 10.29 0.89 -6.62
N PRO A 58 11.32 1.65 -7.02
CA PRO A 58 12.70 1.20 -6.91
C PRO A 58 13.06 0.94 -5.43
N ALA A 59 13.81 -0.12 -5.17
CA ALA A 59 14.26 -0.45 -3.81
C ALA A 59 15.15 0.65 -3.20
N VAL A 60 15.93 1.34 -4.04
CA VAL A 60 16.80 2.45 -3.64
C VAL A 60 16.71 3.53 -4.72
N GLN A 61 16.35 4.75 -4.31
CA GLN A 61 16.35 5.93 -5.17
C GLN A 61 17.17 7.02 -4.48
N VAL A 62 18.18 7.55 -5.17
CA VAL A 62 19.04 8.61 -4.65
C VAL A 62 19.07 9.75 -5.67
N ASN A 63 18.73 10.95 -5.20
CA ASN A 63 18.85 12.16 -6.00
C ASN A 63 20.26 12.74 -5.80
N VAL A 64 21.06 12.75 -6.87
CA VAL A 64 22.39 13.35 -6.86
C VAL A 64 22.30 14.81 -7.33
N GLY A 65 22.85 15.73 -6.53
CA GLY A 65 22.87 17.16 -6.82
C GLY A 65 24.21 17.78 -6.43
N ALA A 66 24.45 19.01 -6.90
CA ALA A 66 25.62 19.77 -6.52
C ALA A 66 25.53 20.20 -5.04
N GLN A 67 26.56 19.91 -4.25
CA GLN A 67 26.65 20.37 -2.86
C GLN A 67 27.18 21.82 -2.77
N VAL A 68 27.92 22.26 -3.78
CA VAL A 68 28.58 23.57 -3.81
C VAL A 68 28.07 24.40 -4.99
N ASN A 69 28.04 25.71 -4.79
CA ASN A 69 27.68 26.67 -5.83
C ASN A 69 28.87 26.85 -6.79
N GLY A 70 28.63 26.65 -8.09
CA GLY A 70 29.65 26.82 -9.13
C GLY A 70 29.08 26.47 -10.50
N GLN A 71 29.83 26.81 -11.55
CA GLN A 71 29.46 26.45 -12.92
C GLN A 71 29.87 25.01 -13.23
N LEU A 72 29.03 24.29 -13.99
CA LEU A 72 29.33 22.94 -14.44
C LEU A 72 30.46 22.98 -15.48
N ARG A 73 31.60 22.35 -15.19
CA ARG A 73 32.77 22.32 -16.06
C ARG A 73 32.72 21.15 -17.04
N LYS A 74 32.42 19.96 -16.53
CA LYS A 74 32.37 18.72 -17.31
C LYS A 74 31.31 17.77 -16.76
N LEU A 75 30.63 17.06 -17.65
CA LEU A 75 29.71 15.96 -17.33
C LEU A 75 30.28 14.67 -17.93
N TYR A 76 30.49 13.66 -17.09
CA TYR A 76 31.16 12.41 -17.48
C TYR A 76 30.19 11.26 -17.77
N VAL A 77 28.89 11.47 -17.57
CA VAL A 77 27.87 10.42 -17.69
C VAL A 77 26.79 10.81 -18.67
N ARG A 78 26.28 9.81 -19.39
CA ARG A 78 25.15 9.96 -20.31
C ARG A 78 23.84 9.54 -19.66
N GLN A 79 22.74 10.08 -20.17
CA GLN A 79 21.41 9.70 -19.71
C GLN A 79 21.17 8.20 -19.98
N GLY A 80 20.72 7.48 -18.94
CA GLY A 80 20.46 6.03 -19.02
C GLY A 80 21.69 5.14 -18.73
N GLU A 81 22.85 5.73 -18.45
CA GLU A 81 24.07 4.98 -18.14
C GLU A 81 24.04 4.43 -16.69
N ARG A 82 24.58 3.22 -16.50
CA ARG A 82 24.72 2.62 -15.16
C ARG A 82 25.96 3.16 -14.47
N VAL A 83 25.77 3.75 -13.29
CA VAL A 83 26.85 4.34 -12.49
C VAL A 83 27.10 3.55 -11.20
N LYS A 84 28.34 3.53 -10.73
CA LYS A 84 28.73 2.86 -9.47
C LYS A 84 28.87 3.88 -8.34
N LYS A 85 28.77 3.41 -7.08
CA LYS A 85 29.03 4.24 -5.91
C LYS A 85 30.46 4.79 -5.95
N GLY A 86 30.60 6.11 -5.78
CA GLY A 86 31.89 6.80 -5.78
C GLY A 86 32.42 7.18 -7.16
N GLN A 87 31.66 6.93 -8.23
CA GLN A 87 32.03 7.36 -9.58
C GLN A 87 31.88 8.89 -9.72
N LEU A 88 32.87 9.54 -10.34
CA LEU A 88 32.79 10.95 -10.68
C LEU A 88 31.76 11.16 -11.80
N LEU A 89 30.68 11.86 -11.49
CA LEU A 89 29.58 12.11 -12.44
C LEU A 89 29.77 13.42 -13.19
N ALA A 90 30.16 14.46 -12.46
CA ALA A 90 30.28 15.83 -12.94
C ALA A 90 31.38 16.55 -12.17
N GLU A 91 31.97 17.54 -12.82
CA GLU A 91 32.96 18.42 -12.21
C GLU A 91 32.45 19.86 -12.27
N ILE A 92 32.48 20.52 -11.11
CA ILE A 92 32.05 21.90 -10.90
C ILE A 92 33.28 22.76 -10.70
N ASP A 93 33.28 23.98 -11.23
CA ASP A 93 34.38 24.94 -11.05
C ASP A 93 34.57 25.28 -9.55
N PRO A 94 35.77 25.01 -8.97
CA PRO A 94 36.05 25.25 -7.55
C PRO A 94 36.61 26.65 -7.25
N THR A 95 36.70 27.57 -8.22
CA THR A 95 37.38 28.89 -8.04
C THR A 95 36.94 29.66 -6.80
N LEU A 96 35.64 29.66 -6.49
CA LEU A 96 35.10 30.32 -5.30
C LEU A 96 35.53 29.61 -4.02
N GLN A 97 35.44 28.28 -3.98
CA GLN A 97 35.80 27.47 -2.82
C GLN A 97 37.31 27.51 -2.55
N GLU A 98 38.14 27.54 -3.59
CA GLU A 98 39.58 27.72 -3.45
C GLU A 98 39.92 29.10 -2.87
N SER A 99 39.21 30.13 -3.31
CA SER A 99 39.40 31.49 -2.79
C SER A 99 39.01 31.59 -1.31
N GLU A 100 37.88 30.98 -0.93
CA GLU A 100 37.45 30.87 0.46
C GLU A 100 38.48 30.11 1.30
N LEU A 101 38.96 28.96 0.81
CA LEU A 101 39.97 28.15 1.47
C LEU A 101 41.29 28.92 1.67
N ARG A 102 41.73 29.71 0.68
CA ARG A 102 42.90 30.60 0.84
C ARG A 102 42.65 31.65 1.92
N ASN A 103 41.47 32.27 1.95
CA ASN A 103 41.11 33.26 2.95
C ASN A 103 41.10 32.66 4.36
N THR A 104 40.50 31.50 4.55
CA THR A 104 40.46 30.81 5.85
C THR A 104 41.86 30.41 6.32
N LYS A 105 42.71 29.90 5.42
CA LYS A 105 44.11 29.60 5.74
C LYS A 105 44.89 30.85 6.16
N ALA A 106 44.70 31.96 5.46
CA ALA A 106 45.33 33.23 5.83
C ALA A 106 44.85 33.74 7.20
N GLN A 107 43.55 33.60 7.49
CA GLN A 107 42.97 33.92 8.80
C GLN A 107 43.57 33.05 9.91
N LEU A 108 43.68 31.73 9.69
CA LEU A 108 44.29 30.80 10.62
C LEU A 108 45.74 31.16 10.93
N ALA A 109 46.56 31.38 9.89
CA ALA A 109 47.95 31.82 10.05
C ALA A 109 48.07 33.17 10.78
N SER A 110 47.09 34.08 10.61
CA SER A 110 47.04 35.34 11.34
C SER A 110 46.71 35.13 12.83
N ALA A 111 45.79 34.21 13.15
CA ALA A 111 45.40 33.89 14.51
C ALA A 111 46.53 33.19 15.27
N GLU A 112 47.22 32.26 14.61
CA GLU A 112 48.41 31.59 15.16
C GLU A 112 49.50 32.60 15.50
N ARG A 113 49.83 33.51 14.57
CA ARG A 113 50.79 34.60 14.83
C ARG A 113 50.36 35.49 16.00
N LYS A 114 49.08 35.86 16.09
CA LYS A 114 48.54 36.63 17.23
C LYS A 114 48.71 35.88 18.55
N SER A 115 48.49 34.57 18.57
CA SER A 115 48.66 33.75 19.78
C SER A 115 50.12 33.62 20.20
N ALA A 116 51.03 33.44 19.23
CA ALA A 116 52.47 33.34 19.47
C ALA A 116 53.02 34.67 20.00
N LEU A 117 52.62 35.79 19.38
CA LEU A 117 52.99 37.13 19.83
C LEU A 117 52.50 37.40 21.26
N ARG A 118 51.24 37.02 21.58
CA ARG A 118 50.68 37.17 22.92
C ARG A 118 51.51 36.43 23.98
N ARG A 119 51.97 35.21 23.68
CA ARG A 119 52.85 34.44 24.57
C ARG A 119 54.20 35.16 24.77
N GLN A 120 54.82 35.67 23.71
CA GLN A 120 56.08 36.40 23.79
C GLN A 120 55.97 37.71 24.58
N CYS A 121 54.93 38.52 24.33
CA CYS A 121 54.72 39.77 25.06
C CYS A 121 54.52 39.54 26.57
N CYS A 122 53.77 38.50 26.95
CA CYS A 122 53.52 38.18 28.36
C CYS A 122 54.81 37.84 29.13
N CYS A 123 55.72 37.08 28.51
CA CYS A 123 57.01 36.75 29.14
C CYS A 123 57.97 37.95 29.18
N ALA A 124 57.93 38.83 28.17
CA ALA A 124 58.79 40.01 28.12
C ALA A 124 58.41 41.03 29.20
N THR A 125 57.11 41.29 29.39
CA THR A 125 56.65 42.17 30.47
C THR A 125 56.91 41.56 31.84
N ALA A 126 56.75 40.25 32.04
CA ALA A 126 57.06 39.64 33.33
C ALA A 126 58.53 39.86 33.78
N ARG A 127 59.49 39.84 32.84
CA ARG A 127 60.91 40.11 33.15
C ARG A 127 61.22 41.57 33.44
N SER A 128 60.54 42.51 32.77
CA SER A 128 60.80 43.93 33.00
C SER A 128 60.37 44.39 34.40
N TRP A 129 59.37 43.74 35.00
CA TRP A 129 58.93 44.03 36.37
C TRP A 129 59.89 43.48 37.45
N THR A 130 60.70 42.46 37.14
CA THR A 130 61.65 41.89 38.12
C THR A 130 62.99 42.62 38.17
N ASP A 131 63.35 43.36 37.11
CA ASP A 131 64.63 44.10 37.01
C ASP A 131 64.53 45.54 37.57
N SER A 132 63.33 45.95 38.00
CA SER A 132 63.02 47.29 38.49
C SER A 132 62.74 47.36 40.00
N ALA A 133 63.13 46.33 40.76
CA ALA A 133 63.09 46.25 42.22
C ALA A 133 64.49 45.98 42.78
#